data_AF-A0AAW4WX59-F1
#
_entry.id   AF-A0AAW4WX59-F1
#
_cell.length_a   1.000
_cell.length_b   1.000
_cell.length_c   1.000
_cell.angle_alpha   90.00
_cell.angle_beta   90.00
_cell.angle_gamma   90.00
#
_symmetry.space_group_name_H-M   'P 1'
#
loop_
_entity.id
_entity.type
_entity.pdbx_description
1 polymer ?
#
loop_
_entity_poly.entity_id
_entity_poly.type
_entity_poly.pdbx_seq_one_letter_code
_entity_poly.pdbx_strand_id
1 'polypeptide(L)' 'LALILVISFRQAPGTPIVHEYHLLQMVPYLLVLIGGIAGIQVFVVLLIGIASGAVIMLGTGQTTLWDMLSSMGSGTSGM' A
#
# COMPACT_ATOMS: atom_id res chain seq x y z
N LEU A 1 4.44 3.07 33.79
CA LEU A 1 2.98 2.90 33.59
C LEU A 1 2.18 4.14 34.02
N ALA A 2 2.25 4.57 35.28
CA ALA A 2 1.55 5.79 35.74
C ALA A 2 1.90 7.05 34.94
N LEU A 3 3.18 7.24 34.58
CA LEU A 3 3.63 8.35 33.74
C LEU A 3 3.00 8.32 32.33
N ILE A 4 2.95 7.14 31.70
CA ILE A 4 2.35 6.94 30.36
C ILE A 4 0.85 7.25 30.40
N LEU A 5 0.18 6.83 31.48
CA LEU A 5 -1.25 7.08 31.70
C LEU A 5 -1.56 8.58 31.82
N VAL A 6 -0.77 9.32 32.61
CA VAL A 6 -0.92 10.77 32.79
C VAL A 6 -0.68 11.54 31.48
N ILE A 7 0.32 11.13 30.69
CA ILE A 7 0.60 11.73 29.39
C ILE A 7 -0.55 11.44 28.40
N SER A 8 -1.09 10.21 28.40
CA SER A 8 -2.19 9.82 27.49
C SER A 8 -3.50 10.54 27.79
N PHE A 9 -3.85 10.74 29.07
CA PHE A 9 -5.03 11.53 29.46
C PHE A 9 -4.91 13.03 29.19
N ARG A 10 -3.69 13.55 28.98
CA ARG A 10 -3.46 14.94 28.57
C ARG A 10 -3.53 15.16 27.06
N GLN A 11 -3.63 14.10 26.27
CA GLN A 11 -3.86 14.21 24.83
C GLN A 11 -5.35 14.53 24.63
N ALA A 12 -5.66 15.75 24.15
CA ALA A 12 -7.01 16.08 23.69
C ALA A 12 -7.48 15.00 22.70
N PRO A 13 -8.77 14.60 22.69
CA PRO A 13 -9.27 13.61 21.75
C PRO A 13 -8.89 14.08 20.35
N GLY A 14 -7.92 13.38 19.76
CA GLY A 14 -7.34 13.75 18.49
C GLY A 14 -8.48 13.91 17.50
N THR A 15 -8.47 15.03 16.77
CA THR A 15 -9.28 15.20 15.56
C THR A 15 -9.28 13.86 14.82
N PRO A 16 -10.45 13.26 14.52
CA PRO A 16 -10.50 12.01 13.80
C PRO A 16 -9.64 12.19 12.56
N ILE A 17 -8.51 11.49 12.50
CA ILE A 17 -7.69 11.55 11.31
C ILE A 17 -8.45 10.72 10.30
N VAL A 18 -9.35 11.40 9.58
CA VAL A 18 -9.94 10.91 8.35
C VAL A 18 -8.78 10.82 7.38
N HIS A 19 -8.00 9.75 7.49
CA HIS A 19 -7.19 9.32 6.39
C HIS A 19 -8.20 9.04 5.29
N GLU A 20 -8.07 9.72 4.16
CA GLU A 20 -8.66 9.26 2.92
C GLU A 20 -8.05 7.90 2.64
N TYR A 21 -8.66 6.86 3.22
CA TYR A 21 -8.32 5.50 2.92
C TYR A 21 -8.56 5.38 1.43
N HIS A 22 -7.47 5.37 0.65
CA HIS A 22 -7.51 5.02 -0.75
C HIS A 22 -7.84 3.53 -0.81
N LEU A 23 -9.11 3.18 -0.58
CA LEU A 23 -9.64 1.83 -0.65
C LEU A 23 -9.28 1.17 -1.98
N LEU A 24 -9.15 1.99 -3.03
CA LEU A 24 -8.67 1.57 -4.34
C LEU A 24 -7.25 0.99 -4.30
N GLN A 25 -6.37 1.51 -3.44
CA GLN A 25 -5.00 1.02 -3.28
C GLN A 25 -4.93 -0.32 -2.54
N MET A 26 -6.01 -0.77 -1.89
CA MET A 26 -6.12 -2.12 -1.30
C MET A 26 -6.45 -3.20 -2.33
N VAL A 27 -7.01 -2.82 -3.49
CA VAL A 27 -7.45 -3.76 -4.54
C VAL A 27 -6.34 -4.72 -5.02
N PRO A 28 -5.09 -4.28 -5.29
CA PRO A 28 -4.01 -5.17 -5.74
C PRO A 28 -3.73 -6.29 -4.75
N TYR A 29 -3.77 -5.96 -3.46
CA TYR A 29 -3.49 -6.90 -2.38
C TYR A 29 -4.59 -7.93 -2.24
N LEU A 30 -5.85 -7.52 -2.36
CA LEU A 30 -6.98 -8.46 -2.34
C LEU A 30 -6.94 -9.41 -3.54
N LEU A 31 -6.53 -8.92 -4.71
CA LEU A 31 -6.38 -9.73 -5.91
C LEU A 31 -5.29 -10.80 -5.74
N VAL A 32 -4.12 -10.40 -5.22
CA VAL A 32 -3.02 -11.32 -4.89
C VAL A 32 -3.45 -12.34 -3.84
N LEU A 33 -4.16 -11.90 -2.80
CA LEU A 33 -4.63 -12.77 -1.72
C LEU A 33 -5.59 -13.84 -2.25
N ILE A 34 -6.61 -13.45 -3.01
CA ILE A 34 -7.59 -14.39 -3.58
C ILE A 34 -6.90 -15.35 -4.54
N GLY A 35 -6.00 -14.85 -5.40
CA GLY A 35 -5.27 -15.69 -6.35
C GLY A 35 -4.35 -16.70 -5.68
N GLY A 36 -3.68 -16.30 -4.59
CA GLY A 36 -2.84 -17.19 -3.78
C GLY A 36 -3.65 -18.27 -3.07
N ILE A 37 -4.80 -17.91 -2.49
CA ILE A 37 -5.69 -18.87 -1.83
C ILE A 37 -6.32 -19.85 -2.83
N ALA A 38 -6.63 -19.38 -4.05
CA ALA A 38 -7.14 -20.23 -5.13
C ALA A 38 -6.10 -21.23 -5.68
N GLY A 39 -4.84 -21.16 -5.25
CA GLY A 39 -3.78 -22.07 -5.69
C GLY A 39 -3.25 -21.77 -7.10
N ILE A 40 -3.43 -20.54 -7.59
CA ILE A 40 -2.86 -20.10 -8.87
C ILE A 40 -1.34 -20.00 -8.73
N GLN A 41 -0.61 -20.26 -9.81
CA GLN A 41 0.84 -20.11 -9.86
C GLN A 41 1.29 -18.77 -9.32
N VAL A 42 2.17 -18.80 -8.32
CA VAL A 42 2.66 -17.61 -7.60
C VAL A 42 3.17 -16.54 -8.55
N PHE A 43 3.90 -16.94 -9.58
CA PHE A 43 4.42 -16.00 -10.58
C PHE A 43 3.31 -15.24 -11.33
N VAL A 44 2.22 -15.92 -11.69
CA VAL A 44 1.08 -15.31 -12.38
C VAL A 44 0.33 -14.37 -11.43
N VAL A 45 0.11 -14.79 -10.19
CA VAL A 45 -0.53 -13.96 -9.15
C VAL A 45 0.24 -12.68 -8.92
N LEU A 46 1.58 -12.76 -8.82
CA LEU A 46 2.44 -11.60 -8.65
C LEU A 46 2.41 -10.65 -9.85
N LEU A 47 2.43 -11.17 -11.08
CA LEU A 47 2.32 -10.33 -12.28
C LEU A 47 1.01 -9.54 -12.31
N ILE A 48 -0.12 -10.17 -11.99
CA ILE A 48 -1.42 -9.50 -11.93
C ILE A 48 -1.45 -8.45 -10.81
N GLY A 49 -0.89 -8.78 -9.65
CA GLY A 49 -0.75 -7.85 -8.53
C GLY A 49 0.02 -6.58 -8.92
N ILE A 50 1.19 -6.74 -9.53
CA ILE A 50 2.05 -5.63 -9.97
C ILE A 50 1.36 -4.82 -11.08
N ALA A 51 0.77 -5.49 -12.07
CA ALA A 51 0.07 -4.82 -13.16
C ALA A 51 -1.11 -3.99 -12.64
N SER A 52 -1.93 -4.54 -11.74
CA SER A 52 -3.05 -3.79 -11.16
C SER A 52 -2.58 -2.63 -10.27
N GLY A 53 -1.52 -2.83 -9.47
CA GLY A 53 -0.93 -1.78 -8.66
C GLY A 53 -0.41 -0.62 -9.50
N ALA A 54 0.26 -0.93 -10.63
CA ALA A 54 0.72 0.07 -11.57
C ALA A 54 -0.43 0.84 -12.22
N VAL A 55 -1.47 0.15 -12.68
CA VAL A 55 -2.66 0.80 -13.28
C VAL A 55 -3.36 1.71 -12.28
N ILE A 56 -3.49 1.31 -11.02
CA ILE A 56 -4.15 2.12 -9.99
C ILE A 56 -3.31 3.34 -9.64
N MET A 57 -1.99 3.19 -9.45
CA MET A 57 -1.12 4.33 -9.12
C MET A 57 -1.05 5.36 -10.25
N LEU A 58 -0.96 4.90 -11.51
CA LEU A 58 -0.97 5.76 -12.68
C LEU A 58 -2.35 6.40 -12.92
N GLY A 59 -3.43 5.63 -12.76
CA GLY A 59 -4.79 6.10 -12.98
C GLY A 59 -5.30 7.05 -11.90
N THR A 60 -4.76 6.99 -10.69
CA THR A 60 -5.04 7.94 -9.60
C THR A 60 -4.13 9.15 -9.59
N GLY A 61 -3.15 9.22 -10.50
CA GLY A 61 -2.19 10.32 -10.60
C GLY A 61 -1.24 10.43 -9.41
N GLN A 62 -1.12 9.38 -8.59
CA GLN A 62 -0.24 9.37 -7.42
C GLN A 62 1.24 9.32 -7.82
N THR A 63 1.55 8.70 -8.96
CA THR A 63 2.91 8.62 -9.53
C THR A 63 2.85 8.59 -11.05
N THR A 64 3.93 9.04 -11.72
CA THR A 64 4.08 8.87 -13.17
C THR A 64 4.87 7.60 -13.51
N LEU A 65 4.74 7.12 -14.75
CA LEU A 65 5.42 5.91 -15.21
C LEU A 65 6.96 6.04 -15.12
N TRP A 66 7.46 7.27 -15.29
CA TRP A 66 8.88 7.59 -15.12
C TRP A 66 9.33 7.55 -13.66
N ASP A 67 8.52 8.07 -12.74
CA ASP A 67 8.81 8.01 -11.30
C ASP A 67 8.78 6.57 -10.78
N MET A 68 7.86 5.76 -11.29
CA MET A 68 7.78 4.33 -10.98
C MET A 68 9.02 3.58 -11.48
N LEU A 69 9.45 3.82 -12.72
CA LEU A 69 10.64 3.19 -13.30
C LEU A 69 11.91 3.60 -12.53
N SER A 70 12.03 4.88 -12.20
CA SER A 70 13.16 5.40 -11.40
C SER A 70 13.17 4.79 -9.99
N SER A 71 12.02 4.72 -9.33
CA SER A 71 11.86 4.15 -7.98
C SER A 71 12.19 2.66 -7.95
N MET A 72 11.83 1.93 -9.01
CA MET A 72 12.19 0.52 -9.18
C MET A 72 13.70 0.36 -9.34
N GLY A 73 14.34 1.20 -10.16
CA GLY A 73 15.79 1.21 -10.33
C GLY A 73 16.55 1.49 -9.04
N SER A 74 16.11 2.48 -8.24
CA SER A 74 16.70 2.75 -6.92
C SER A 74 16.41 1.63 -5.90
N GLY A 75 15.24 1.00 -5.97
CA GLY A 75 14.88 -0.10 -5.08
C GLY A 75 15.73 -1.35 -5.31
N THR A 76 16.06 -1.66 -6.57
CA THR A 76 16.91 -2.80 -6.91
C THR A 76 18.41 -2.53 -6.72
N SER A 77 18.84 -1.27 -6.68
CA SER A 77 20.27 -0.93 -6.54
C SER A 77 20.81 -1.18 -5.13
N GLY A 78 19.95 -1.45 -4.15
CA GLY A 78 20.31 -1.69 -2.75
C GLY A 78 20.10 -3.14 -2.28
N MET A 79 19.73 -4.06 -3.17
CA MET A 79 19.52 -5.49 -2.89
C MET A 79 20.69 -6.33 -3.40
#